data_AF-A0A2S7QYP2-F1
#
_entry.id   AF-A0A2S7QYP2-F1
#
_cell.length_a   1.000
_cell.length_b   1.000
_cell.length_c   1.000
_cell.angle_alpha   90.00
_cell.angle_beta   90.00
_cell.angle_gamma   90.00
#
_symmetry.space_group_name_H-M   'P 1'
#
loop_
_entity.id
_entity.type
_entity.pdbx_description
1 polymer ?
#
loop_
_entity_poly.entity_id
_entity_poly.type
_entity_poly.pdbx_seq_one_letter_code
_entity_poly.pdbx_strand_id
1 'polypeptide(L)'
;MAAPASAYKDRQFLAVIGDEHVTSPPDSQKNFLVVDSKTDNAAIEEAFERFTTERKDIGILLINQHIAERIRHRVDTYTAAFPALLEIPSKDHPYDPEKDSVLRRVRRLFGE
;
A
#
# COMPACT_ATOMS: atom_id res chain seq x y z
N MET A 1 12.55 15.21 6.96
CA MET A 1 13.24 14.73 8.18
C MET A 1 12.96 13.25 8.31
N ALA A 2 13.97 12.43 8.62
CA ALA A 2 13.75 11.02 8.96
C ALA A 2 13.01 10.91 10.31
N ALA A 3 12.12 9.94 10.45
CA ALA A 3 11.42 9.70 11.71
C ALA A 3 12.39 9.25 12.81
N PRO A 4 12.07 9.44 14.11
CA PRO A 4 12.91 8.95 15.20
C PRO A 4 12.95 7.42 15.22
N ALA A 5 14.10 6.81 15.59
CA ALA A 5 14.30 5.36 15.62
C ALA A 5 13.25 4.59 16.44
N SER A 6 12.66 5.23 17.47
CA SER A 6 11.55 4.67 18.26
C SER A 6 10.28 4.45 17.42
N ALA A 7 10.03 5.25 16.39
CA ALA A 7 8.86 5.13 15.52
C ALA A 7 8.88 3.87 14.64
N TYR A 8 10.04 3.21 14.51
CA TYR A 8 10.23 1.98 13.75
C TYR A 8 10.10 0.72 14.62
N LYS A 9 10.22 0.86 15.94
CA LYS A 9 10.43 -0.27 16.86
C LYS A 9 9.24 -1.24 16.91
N ASP A 10 8.04 -0.70 16.70
CA ASP A 10 6.79 -1.46 16.76
C ASP A 10 6.27 -1.88 15.37
N ARG A 11 6.92 -1.43 14.28
CA ARG A 11 6.47 -1.62 12.89
C ARG A 11 7.09 -2.85 12.25
N GLN A 12 6.70 -4.01 12.72
CA GLN A 12 7.34 -5.29 12.38
C GLN A 12 6.64 -6.04 11.23
N PHE A 13 5.44 -5.62 10.83
CA PHE A 13 4.64 -6.35 9.85
C PHE A 13 4.61 -5.73 8.46
N LEU A 14 4.52 -6.62 7.47
CA LEU A 14 4.18 -6.30 6.09
C LEU A 14 2.68 -6.51 5.90
N ALA A 15 2.04 -5.59 5.19
CA ALA A 15 0.66 -5.75 4.74
C ALA A 15 0.59 -5.77 3.21
N VAL A 16 -0.39 -6.50 2.67
CA VAL A 16 -0.52 -6.72 1.21
C VAL A 16 -1.97 -6.52 0.76
N ILE A 17 -2.18 -5.71 -0.28
CA ILE A 17 -3.46 -5.60 -0.99
C ILE A 17 -3.21 -6.02 -2.43
N GLY A 18 -3.68 -7.21 -2.82
CA GLY A 18 -3.30 -7.83 -4.09
C GLY A 18 -4.27 -8.87 -4.61
N ASP A 19 -4.09 -9.27 -5.86
CA ASP A 19 -4.96 -10.16 -6.62
C ASP A 19 -4.68 -11.66 -6.40
N GLU A 20 -3.51 -12.01 -5.85
CA GLU A 20 -3.11 -13.41 -5.66
C GLU A 20 -2.90 -13.84 -4.20
N HIS A 21 -2.84 -15.17 -4.04
CA HIS A 21 -2.94 -15.91 -2.78
C HIS A 21 -1.87 -15.50 -1.76
N VAL A 22 -2.29 -14.82 -0.69
CA VAL A 22 -1.47 -14.64 0.51
C VAL A 22 -1.64 -15.87 1.40
N THR A 23 -0.54 -16.57 1.68
CA THR A 23 -0.52 -17.72 2.59
C THR A 23 -1.14 -17.31 3.93
N SER A 24 -2.21 -18.01 4.34
CA SER A 24 -2.90 -17.72 5.60
C SER A 24 -1.96 -17.98 6.78
N PRO A 25 -1.57 -16.96 7.57
CA PRO A 25 -0.88 -17.20 8.82
C PRO A 25 -1.88 -17.75 9.87
N PRO A 26 -1.39 -18.46 10.90
CA PRO A 26 -2.23 -19.02 11.96
C PRO A 26 -2.83 -17.97 12.93
N ASP A 27 -2.48 -16.69 12.78
CA ASP A 27 -2.90 -15.64 13.71
C ASP A 27 -4.14 -14.86 13.22
N SER A 28 -4.98 -14.47 14.17
CA SER A 28 -6.38 -14.07 13.95
C SER A 28 -6.57 -12.71 13.24
N GLN A 29 -5.49 -11.95 13.04
CA GLN A 29 -5.52 -10.63 12.41
C GLN A 29 -4.80 -10.67 11.06
N LYS A 30 -5.59 -10.74 9.97
CA LYS A 30 -5.06 -10.80 8.61
C LYS A 30 -4.38 -9.46 8.24
N ASN A 31 -3.13 -9.53 7.82
CA ASN A 31 -2.38 -8.39 7.27
C ASN A 31 -2.54 -8.29 5.75
N PHE A 32 -3.57 -8.89 5.17
CA PHE A 32 -3.74 -8.93 3.73
C PHE A 32 -5.20 -8.79 3.33
N LEU A 33 -5.40 -8.23 2.14
CA LEU A 33 -6.65 -8.24 1.41
C LEU A 33 -6.40 -8.86 0.03
N VAL A 34 -7.13 -9.92 -0.28
CA VAL A 34 -7.19 -10.45 -1.65
C VAL A 34 -8.28 -9.72 -2.40
N VAL A 35 -7.93 -9.11 -3.52
CA VAL A 35 -8.83 -8.30 -4.36
C VAL A 35 -9.11 -9.06 -5.64
N ASP A 36 -10.37 -9.36 -5.87
CA ASP A 36 -10.85 -9.91 -7.14
C ASP A 36 -11.61 -8.86 -7.96
N SER A 37 -12.06 -9.24 -9.15
CA SER A 37 -12.86 -8.36 -10.03
C SER A 37 -14.23 -7.98 -9.46
N LYS A 38 -14.69 -8.64 -8.38
CA LYS A 38 -15.98 -8.40 -7.73
C LYS A 38 -15.84 -7.56 -6.45
N THR A 39 -14.62 -7.42 -5.95
CA THR A 39 -14.30 -6.67 -4.73
C THR A 39 -14.62 -5.20 -4.97
N ASP A 40 -15.38 -4.60 -4.08
CA ASP A 40 -15.79 -3.20 -4.18
C ASP A 40 -14.61 -2.24 -3.88
N ASN A 41 -14.60 -1.07 -4.52
CA ASN A 41 -13.65 0.00 -4.20
C ASN A 41 -13.74 0.39 -2.73
N ALA A 42 -14.94 0.40 -2.14
CA ALA A 42 -15.14 0.72 -0.74
C ALA A 42 -14.37 -0.23 0.20
N ALA A 43 -14.34 -1.52 -0.12
CA ALA A 43 -13.60 -2.51 0.67
C ALA A 43 -12.07 -2.32 0.57
N ILE A 44 -11.59 -1.88 -0.60
CA ILE A 44 -10.16 -1.57 -0.81
C ILE A 44 -9.78 -0.32 0.00
N GLU A 45 -10.63 0.72 -0.01
CA GLU A 45 -10.42 1.92 0.80
C GLU A 45 -10.38 1.62 2.30
N GLU A 46 -11.34 0.83 2.79
CA GLU A 46 -11.42 0.43 4.19
C GLU A 46 -10.15 -0.34 4.61
N ALA A 47 -9.69 -1.30 3.79
CA ALA A 47 -8.47 -2.02 4.07
C ALA A 47 -7.22 -1.13 4.02
N PHE A 48 -7.16 -0.20 3.06
CA PHE A 48 -6.07 0.77 2.98
C PHE A 48 -6.03 1.66 4.23
N GLU A 49 -7.16 2.20 4.67
CA GLU A 49 -7.25 3.03 5.87
C GLU A 49 -6.90 2.23 7.14
N ARG A 50 -7.38 0.99 7.25
CA ARG A 50 -7.04 0.10 8.35
C ARG A 50 -5.54 -0.17 8.43
N PHE A 51 -4.89 -0.45 7.31
CA PHE A 51 -3.45 -0.74 7.28
C PHE A 51 -2.57 0.49 7.45
N THR A 52 -3.06 1.67 7.05
CA THR A 52 -2.27 2.92 7.10
C THR A 52 -2.47 3.74 8.37
N THR A 53 -3.69 3.75 8.92
CA THR A 53 -4.08 4.66 10.01
C THR A 53 -4.35 3.91 11.31
N GLU A 54 -5.13 2.83 11.27
CA GLU A 54 -5.53 2.11 12.49
C GLU A 54 -4.39 1.25 13.05
N ARG A 55 -3.60 0.64 12.17
CA ARG A 55 -2.53 -0.28 12.53
C ARG A 55 -1.16 0.37 12.60
N LYS A 56 -0.66 0.50 13.82
CA LYS A 56 0.66 1.08 14.12
C LYS A 56 1.82 0.10 13.98
N ASP A 57 1.51 -1.18 13.81
CA ASP A 57 2.45 -2.29 13.75
C ASP A 57 2.87 -2.66 12.32
N ILE A 58 2.26 -2.01 11.31
CA ILE A 58 2.64 -2.17 9.91
C ILE A 58 3.75 -1.17 9.56
N GLY A 59 4.82 -1.69 8.99
CA GLY A 59 5.95 -0.91 8.49
C GLY A 59 5.87 -0.62 7.00
N ILE A 60 5.39 -1.59 6.21
CA ILE A 60 5.31 -1.49 4.75
C ILE A 60 3.96 -2.05 4.29
N LEU A 61 3.30 -1.32 3.40
CA LEU A 61 2.10 -1.73 2.69
C LEU A 61 2.44 -1.93 1.22
N LEU A 62 2.35 -3.17 0.75
CA LEU A 62 2.45 -3.53 -0.66
C LEU A 62 1.06 -3.51 -1.28
N ILE A 63 0.90 -2.82 -2.41
CA ILE A 63 -0.35 -2.79 -3.15
C ILE A 63 -0.07 -3.00 -4.63
N ASN A 64 -0.87 -3.82 -5.33
CA ASN A 64 -0.71 -3.89 -6.77
C ASN A 64 -1.10 -2.56 -7.43
N GLN A 65 -0.31 -2.09 -8.39
CA GLN A 65 -0.50 -0.78 -9.01
C GLN A 65 -1.90 -0.63 -9.66
N HIS A 66 -2.41 -1.68 -10.28
CA HIS A 66 -3.74 -1.66 -10.89
C HIS A 66 -4.86 -1.51 -9.84
N ILE A 67 -4.65 -2.00 -8.61
CA ILE A 67 -5.56 -1.84 -7.48
C ILE A 67 -5.43 -0.43 -6.89
N ALA A 68 -4.19 0.05 -6.73
CA ALA A 68 -3.92 1.41 -6.27
C ALA A 68 -4.60 2.45 -7.17
N GLU A 69 -4.69 2.21 -8.48
CA GLU A 69 -5.41 3.07 -9.42
C GLU A 69 -6.90 3.23 -9.09
N ARG A 70 -7.55 2.18 -8.58
CA ARG A 70 -8.97 2.22 -8.19
C ARG A 70 -9.23 3.18 -7.03
N ILE A 71 -8.24 3.37 -6.16
CA ILE A 71 -8.29 4.24 -4.99
C ILE A 71 -7.24 5.37 -5.07
N ARG A 72 -6.89 5.81 -6.28
CA ARG A 72 -5.77 6.73 -6.54
C ARG A 72 -5.81 7.99 -5.67
N HIS A 73 -7.01 8.53 -5.44
CA HIS A 73 -7.22 9.69 -4.59
C HIS A 73 -6.74 9.49 -3.13
N ARG A 74 -6.92 8.28 -2.55
CA ARG A 74 -6.41 7.94 -1.21
C ARG A 74 -4.90 7.78 -1.21
N VAL A 75 -4.37 7.08 -2.22
CA VAL A 75 -2.93 6.83 -2.38
C VAL A 75 -2.16 8.15 -2.53
N ASP A 76 -2.62 9.05 -3.38
CA ASP A 76 -1.94 10.34 -3.62
C ASP A 76 -2.05 11.30 -2.42
N THR A 77 -3.11 11.20 -1.62
CA THR A 77 -3.28 11.99 -0.39
C THR A 77 -2.43 11.44 0.77
N TYR A 78 -2.00 10.19 0.67
CA TYR A 78 -1.21 9.54 1.71
C TYR A 78 0.23 10.08 1.72
N THR A 79 0.54 10.88 2.75
CA THR A 79 1.85 11.55 2.89
C THR A 79 2.60 11.16 4.16
N ALA A 80 2.02 10.27 4.96
CA ALA A 80 2.67 9.79 6.17
C ALA A 80 3.90 8.96 5.84
N ALA A 81 4.92 9.04 6.70
CA ALA A 81 6.15 8.29 6.51
C ALA A 81 5.97 6.78 6.77
N PHE A 82 4.95 6.39 7.54
CA PHE A 82 4.68 5.00 7.88
C PHE A 82 3.18 4.68 7.95
N PRO A 83 2.79 3.47 7.48
CA PRO A 83 3.61 2.51 6.74
C PRO A 83 4.11 3.03 5.38
N ALA A 84 5.28 2.56 4.95
CA ALA A 84 5.78 2.87 3.61
C ALA A 84 4.88 2.19 2.56
N LEU A 85 4.31 2.98 1.65
CA LEU A 85 3.46 2.49 0.58
C LEU A 85 4.31 2.15 -0.66
N LEU A 86 4.18 0.93 -1.18
CA LEU A 86 4.89 0.47 -2.38
C LEU A 86 3.91 -0.15 -3.38
N GLU A 87 3.89 0.41 -4.59
CA GLU A 87 3.10 -0.09 -5.70
C GLU A 87 3.88 -1.18 -6.46
N ILE A 88 3.33 -2.38 -6.59
CA ILE A 88 3.97 -3.52 -7.27
C ILE A 88 3.21 -3.92 -8.54
N PRO A 89 3.89 -4.46 -9.58
CA PRO A 89 3.21 -5.07 -10.71
C PRO A 89 2.40 -6.32 -10.30
N SER A 90 1.47 -6.72 -11.16
CA SER A 90 0.81 -8.03 -11.09
C SER A 90 1.19 -8.90 -12.29
N LYS A 91 0.80 -10.16 -12.28
CA LYS A 91 1.03 -11.09 -13.39
C LYS A 91 0.43 -10.61 -14.71
N ASP A 92 -0.79 -10.08 -14.66
CA ASP A 92 -1.55 -9.66 -15.86
C ASP A 92 -1.43 -8.15 -16.15
N HIS A 93 -1.06 -7.34 -15.15
CA HIS A 93 -0.88 -5.89 -15.30
C HIS A 93 0.58 -5.50 -15.00
N PRO A 94 1.39 -5.20 -16.04
CA PRO A 94 2.77 -4.76 -15.88
C PRO A 94 2.84 -3.39 -15.20
N TYR A 95 3.99 -3.09 -14.61
CA TYR A 95 4.23 -1.81 -13.95
C TYR A 95 4.35 -0.67 -14.96
N ASP A 96 3.60 0.40 -14.70
CA ASP A 96 3.58 1.65 -15.44
C ASP A 96 4.22 2.78 -14.60
N PRO A 97 5.47 3.19 -14.90
CA PRO A 97 6.16 4.23 -14.14
C PRO A 97 5.44 5.58 -14.12
N GLU A 98 4.58 5.86 -15.10
CA GLU A 98 3.86 7.13 -15.20
C GLU A 98 2.68 7.21 -14.22
N LYS A 99 2.24 6.07 -13.67
CA LYS A 99 1.13 5.98 -12.71
C LYS A 99 1.56 5.92 -11.26
N ASP A 100 2.85 5.70 -11.01
CA ASP A 100 3.40 5.59 -9.66
C ASP A 100 3.48 6.96 -8.97
N SER A 101 2.86 7.04 -7.80
CA SER A 101 2.79 8.25 -6.97
C SER A 101 4.16 8.75 -6.50
N VAL A 102 5.08 7.84 -6.19
CA VAL A 102 6.45 8.14 -5.75
C VAL A 102 7.26 8.68 -6.93
N LEU A 103 7.23 8.00 -8.08
CA LEU A 103 7.96 8.46 -9.27
C LEU A 103 7.46 9.81 -9.77
N ARG A 104 6.15 10.04 -9.76
CA ARG A 104 5.58 11.37 -10.07
C ARG A 104 6.13 12.46 -9.16
N ARG A 105 6.24 12.18 -7.86
CA ARG A 105 6.79 13.13 -6.88
C ARG A 105 8.28 13.37 -7.10
N VAL A 106 9.03 12.34 -7.45
CA VAL A 106 10.45 12.43 -7.81
C VAL A 106 10.63 13.28 -9.06
N ARG A 107 9.89 13.03 -10.15
CA ARG A 107 9.96 13.83 -11.39
C ARG A 107 9.68 15.31 -11.14
N ARG A 108 8.64 15.63 -10.35
CA ARG A 108 8.34 17.01 -9.93
C ARG A 108 9.49 17.68 -9.17
N LEU A 109 10.26 16.93 -8.38
CA LEU A 109 11.43 17.46 -7.66
C LEU A 109 12.62 17.70 -8.59
N PHE A 110 12.74 16.93 -9.68
CA PHE A 110 13.80 17.05 -10.67
C PHE A 110 13.48 17.99 -11.85
N GLY A 111 12.26 18.57 -11.89
CA GLY A 111 11.92 19.66 -12.81
C GLY A 111 11.52 19.21 -14.22
N GLU A 112 11.08 17.95 -14.38
CA GLU A 112 10.33 17.48 -15.56
C GLU A 112 8.83 17.45 -15.29
#